data_AF-A0A7M1LHK2-F1
#
_entry.id   AF-A0A7M1LHK2-F1
#
_cell.length_a   1.000
_cell.length_b   1.000
_cell.length_c   1.000
_cell.angle_alpha   90.00
_cell.angle_beta   90.00
_cell.angle_gamma   90.00
#
_symmetry.space_group_name_H-M   'P 1'
#
loop_
_entity.id
_entity.type
_entity.pdbx_description
1 polymer ?
#
loop_
_entity_poly.entity_id
_entity_poly.type
_entity_poly.pdbx_seq_one_letter_code
_entity_poly.pdbx_strand_id
1 'polypeptide(L)'
;MEYFATDDISPNEIKINRKLQVEHILPQRKPKKNPQEFTDEERKDSIYKLGNLTLLYGRKNIQASNKSFSEKMEIYQNKDGLRTCFESTQRIYQFYTPWNPDELKNRQNEMIKKINEKLDIF
;
A
#
# COMPACT_ATOMS: atom_id res chain seq x y z
N MET A 1 9.88 23.50 -9.60
CA MET A 1 10.31 22.08 -9.69
C MET A 1 10.66 21.64 -8.28
N GLU A 2 9.66 21.22 -7.49
CA GLU A 2 9.92 20.67 -6.16
C GLU A 2 10.49 19.26 -6.33
N TYR A 3 11.75 19.09 -5.94
CA TYR A 3 12.36 17.78 -5.76
C TYR A 3 11.68 17.11 -4.57
N PHE A 4 10.56 16.43 -4.79
CA PHE A 4 10.09 15.44 -3.83
C PHE A 4 11.18 14.36 -3.75
N ALA A 5 11.95 14.38 -2.67
CA ALA A 5 12.88 13.31 -2.40
C ALA A 5 12.07 12.01 -2.27
N THR A 6 12.21 11.12 -3.25
CA THR A 6 11.70 9.76 -3.12
C THR A 6 12.56 9.04 -2.10
N ASP A 7 11.96 8.19 -1.27
CA ASP A 7 12.66 7.42 -0.22
C ASP A 7 14.03 6.93 -0.71
N ASP A 8 15.14 7.32 -0.07
CA ASP A 8 16.50 6.74 -0.03
C ASP A 8 17.00 5.89 -1.25
N ILE A 9 16.62 6.24 -2.48
CA ILE A 9 16.78 5.40 -3.68
C ILE A 9 17.24 6.22 -4.88
N SER A 10 18.20 5.67 -5.62
CA SER A 10 18.49 6.10 -6.99
C SER A 10 17.29 5.73 -7.88
N PRO A 11 16.64 6.69 -8.57
CA PRO A 11 15.43 6.46 -9.37
C PRO A 11 15.52 5.30 -10.37
N ASN A 12 16.74 4.91 -10.74
CA ASN A 12 17.00 3.93 -11.79
C ASN A 12 17.17 2.49 -11.29
N GLU A 13 17.14 2.22 -9.97
CA GLU A 13 17.33 0.85 -9.46
C GLU A 13 16.56 0.58 -8.15
N ILE A 14 15.66 -0.41 -8.19
CA ILE A 14 15.03 -0.96 -6.98
C ILE A 14 15.89 -2.11 -6.46
N LYS A 15 16.60 -1.90 -5.35
CA LYS A 15 17.44 -2.93 -4.74
C LYS A 15 16.61 -3.89 -3.90
N ILE A 16 16.61 -5.18 -4.28
CA ILE A 16 16.00 -6.24 -3.47
C ILE A 16 16.90 -6.50 -2.26
N ASN A 17 16.56 -5.90 -1.12
CA ASN A 17 17.30 -6.03 0.14
C ASN A 17 16.33 -5.98 1.34
N ARG A 18 16.86 -6.09 2.57
CA ARG A 18 16.06 -6.10 3.80
C ARG A 18 15.23 -4.83 4.06
N LYS A 19 15.54 -3.72 3.38
CA LYS A 19 14.76 -2.48 3.48
C LYS A 19 13.52 -2.54 2.60
N LEU A 20 13.48 -3.35 1.54
CA LEU A 20 12.29 -3.58 0.73
C LEU A 20 11.33 -4.51 1.47
N GLN A 21 10.10 -4.07 1.72
CA GLN A 21 9.14 -4.79 2.54
C GLN A 21 7.75 -4.78 1.91
N VAL A 22 7.00 -5.86 2.16
CA VAL A 22 5.56 -5.92 1.89
C VAL A 22 4.83 -5.25 3.05
N GLU A 23 3.90 -4.38 2.71
CA GLU A 23 3.02 -3.68 3.64
C GLU A 23 1.56 -4.07 3.41
N HIS A 24 0.78 -4.10 4.48
CA HIS A 24 -0.67 -4.31 4.45
C HIS A 24 -1.40 -2.96 4.49
N ILE A 25 -2.20 -2.65 3.49
CA ILE A 25 -2.97 -1.40 3.40
C ILE A 25 -3.99 -1.34 4.54
N LEU A 26 -4.87 -2.34 4.62
CA LEU A 26 -5.65 -2.66 5.81
C LEU A 26 -4.69 -3.25 6.86
N PRO A 27 -4.48 -2.57 8.01
CA PRO A 27 -3.48 -2.98 8.99
C PRO A 27 -3.80 -4.37 9.55
N GLN A 28 -2.80 -5.16 9.95
CA GLN A 28 -2.98 -6.50 10.51
C GLN A 28 -3.67 -6.50 11.88
N ARG A 29 -3.40 -5.49 12.70
CA ARG A 29 -4.11 -5.23 13.96
C ARG A 29 -5.02 -4.01 13.80
N LYS A 30 -6.19 -4.04 14.44
CA LYS A 30 -7.14 -2.92 14.36
C LYS A 30 -6.46 -1.63 14.88
N PRO A 31 -6.58 -0.49 14.18
CA PRO A 31 -6.06 0.77 14.68
C PRO A 31 -6.83 1.19 15.94
N LYS A 32 -6.13 1.84 16.88
CA LYS A 32 -6.74 2.25 18.18
C LYS A 32 -7.80 3.34 18.05
N LYS A 33 -7.82 4.10 16.94
CA LYS A 33 -8.54 5.39 16.83
C LYS A 33 -9.49 5.52 15.64
N ASN A 34 -9.88 4.44 14.96
CA ASN A 34 -10.79 4.56 13.82
C ASN A 34 -11.94 3.54 13.85
N PRO A 35 -13.14 3.93 13.39
CA PRO A 35 -14.27 3.04 13.25
C PRO A 35 -13.96 1.93 12.24
N GLN A 36 -14.60 0.77 12.41
CA GLN A 36 -14.44 -0.41 11.57
C GLN A 36 -14.90 -0.11 10.13
N GLU A 37 -13.94 0.19 9.25
CA GLU A 37 -14.15 0.22 7.78
C GLU A 37 -14.49 -1.19 7.23
N PHE A 38 -14.21 -2.23 8.03
CA PHE A 38 -14.45 -3.64 7.75
C PHE A 38 -15.04 -4.30 8.99
N THR A 39 -16.06 -5.14 8.80
CA THR A 39 -16.49 -6.14 9.79
C THR A 39 -15.37 -7.14 10.09
N ASP A 40 -15.51 -7.93 11.15
CA ASP A 40 -14.47 -8.91 11.51
C ASP A 40 -14.37 -10.04 10.49
N GLU A 41 -15.50 -10.43 9.90
CA GLU A 41 -15.58 -11.40 8.81
C GLU A 41 -14.91 -10.86 7.54
N GLU A 42 -15.27 -9.65 7.08
CA GLU A 42 -14.66 -9.04 5.90
C GLU A 42 -13.17 -8.82 6.09
N ARG A 43 -12.75 -8.41 7.29
CA ARG A 43 -11.34 -8.23 7.63
C ARG A 43 -10.58 -9.55 7.55
N LYS A 44 -11.12 -10.63 8.11
CA LYS A 44 -10.50 -11.96 8.08
C LYS A 44 -10.28 -12.44 6.64
N ASP A 45 -11.24 -12.20 5.76
CA ASP A 45 -11.16 -12.52 4.34
C ASP A 45 -10.22 -11.58 3.56
N SER A 46 -10.10 -10.31 3.99
CA SER A 46 -9.38 -9.28 3.25
C SER A 46 -7.90 -9.14 3.59
N ILE A 47 -7.48 -9.52 4.80
CA ILE A 47 -6.18 -9.07 5.33
C ILE A 47 -4.98 -9.60 4.55
N TYR A 48 -5.04 -10.84 4.06
CA TYR A 48 -3.93 -11.48 3.32
C TYR A 48 -4.16 -11.51 1.80
N LYS A 49 -5.17 -10.79 1.30
CA LYS A 49 -5.48 -10.72 -0.12
C LYS A 49 -4.46 -9.85 -0.86
N LEU A 50 -4.19 -10.20 -2.13
CA LEU A 50 -3.25 -9.48 -2.98
C LEU A 50 -3.60 -7.99 -3.09
N GLY A 51 -4.89 -7.67 -3.21
CA GLY A 51 -5.37 -6.28 -3.26
C GLY A 51 -5.03 -5.47 -2.01
N ASN A 52 -4.78 -6.13 -0.88
CA ASN A 52 -4.40 -5.49 0.37
C ASN A 52 -2.89 -5.28 0.54
N LEU A 53 -2.07 -5.78 -0.38
CA LEU A 53 -0.61 -5.74 -0.28
C LEU A 53 -0.03 -4.63 -1.15
N THR A 54 1.02 -4.00 -0.64
CA THR A 54 1.81 -3.02 -1.40
C THR A 54 3.28 -3.06 -0.99
N LEU A 55 4.15 -2.40 -1.75
CA LEU A 55 5.58 -2.30 -1.42
C LEU A 55 5.89 -0.98 -0.73
N LEU A 56 6.74 -1.05 0.30
CA LEU A 56 7.32 0.10 0.97
C LEU A 56 8.77 -0.19 1.35
N TYR A 57 9.53 0.89 1.57
CA TYR A 57 10.79 0.79 2.28
C TYR A 57 10.59 0.86 3.80
N GLY A 58 11.50 0.21 4.54
CA GLY A 58 11.38 -0.02 5.98
C GLY A 58 11.04 1.22 6.81
N ARG A 59 11.60 2.40 6.48
CA ARG A 59 11.25 3.66 7.16
C ARG A 59 9.76 3.98 7.06
N LYS A 60 9.19 3.94 5.85
CA LYS A 60 7.75 4.18 5.63
C LYS A 60 6.89 3.07 6.21
N ASN A 61 7.34 1.81 6.12
CA ASN A 61 6.60 0.68 6.69
C ASN A 61 6.50 0.79 8.22
N ILE A 62 7.59 1.18 8.89
CA ILE A 62 7.62 1.45 10.33
C ILE A 62 6.69 2.61 10.69
N GLN A 63 6.68 3.68 9.89
CA GLN A 63 5.76 4.79 10.10
C GLN A 63 4.30 4.37 9.92
N ALA A 64 3.99 3.57 8.89
CA ALA A 64 2.65 3.12 8.55
C ALA A 64 2.10 2.16 9.60
N SER A 65 2.83 1.09 9.94
CA SER A 65 2.50 0.15 11.01
C SER A 65 1.01 -0.28 11.00
N ASN A 66 0.34 -0.26 12.15
CA ASN A 66 -1.09 -0.55 12.29
C ASN A 66 -1.98 0.71 12.29
N LYS A 67 -1.55 1.78 11.62
CA LYS A 67 -2.38 3.00 11.49
C LYS A 67 -3.56 2.77 10.55
N SER A 68 -4.54 3.67 10.58
CA SER A 68 -5.69 3.58 9.68
C SER A 68 -5.30 3.81 8.23
N PHE A 69 -6.22 3.47 7.31
CA PHE A 69 -6.04 3.74 5.89
C PHE A 69 -5.72 5.22 5.63
N SER A 70 -6.51 6.14 6.19
CA SER A 70 -6.29 7.59 6.04
C SER A 70 -4.89 8.04 6.50
N GLU A 71 -4.47 7.62 7.69
CA GLU A 71 -3.13 7.93 8.21
C GLU A 71 -2.01 7.34 7.34
N LYS A 72 -2.22 6.14 6.78
CA LYS A 72 -1.27 5.50 5.87
C LYS A 72 -1.16 6.26 4.55
N MET A 73 -2.26 6.79 4.01
CA MET A 73 -2.23 7.58 2.77
C MET A 73 -1.37 8.84 2.94
N GLU A 74 -1.48 9.55 4.06
CA GLU A 74 -0.60 10.68 4.39
C GLU A 74 0.88 10.28 4.41
N ILE A 75 1.18 9.13 5.01
CA ILE A 75 2.54 8.58 5.13
C ILE A 75 3.09 8.22 3.76
N TYR A 76 2.29 7.59 2.90
CA TYR A 76 2.72 7.18 1.56
C TYR A 76 3.00 8.40 0.68
N GLN A 77 2.18 9.45 0.84
CA GLN A 77 2.25 10.65 0.03
C GLN A 77 3.45 11.52 0.39
N ASN A 78 3.53 12.04 1.62
CA ASN A 78 4.61 12.99 1.95
C ASN A 78 4.81 13.33 3.45
N LYS A 79 4.36 12.50 4.41
CA LYS A 79 4.33 12.90 5.84
C LYS A 79 5.66 13.43 6.40
N ASP A 80 6.80 12.97 5.89
CA ASP A 80 8.14 13.36 6.33
C ASP A 80 8.97 14.05 5.22
N GLY A 81 8.30 14.66 4.24
CA GLY A 81 8.96 15.27 3.08
C GLY A 81 9.50 14.25 2.08
N LEU A 82 9.23 12.95 2.32
CA LEU A 82 9.60 11.85 1.45
C LEU A 82 8.35 11.19 0.89
N ARG A 83 8.33 10.92 -0.41
CA ARG A 83 7.26 10.17 -1.08
C ARG A 83 7.74 8.75 -1.40
N THR A 84 6.85 7.77 -1.29
CA THR A 84 7.19 6.40 -1.71
C THR A 84 7.58 6.36 -3.19
N CYS A 85 8.64 5.63 -3.54
CA CYS A 85 9.08 5.45 -4.92
C CYS A 85 8.20 4.47 -5.73
N PHE A 86 7.36 3.68 -5.06
CA PHE A 86 6.57 2.63 -5.72
C PHE A 86 5.30 3.21 -6.32
N GLU A 87 5.23 3.28 -7.66
CA GLU A 87 4.04 3.74 -8.37
C GLU A 87 2.78 2.96 -7.96
N SER A 88 2.89 1.64 -7.75
CA SER A 88 1.78 0.80 -7.29
C SER A 88 1.21 1.24 -5.94
N THR A 89 2.05 1.74 -5.04
CA THR A 89 1.65 2.33 -3.75
C THR A 89 1.11 3.74 -3.94
N GLN A 90 1.72 4.54 -4.83
CA GLN A 90 1.28 5.89 -5.13
C GLN A 90 -0.16 5.92 -5.67
N ARG A 91 -0.51 4.96 -6.52
CA ARG A 91 -1.87 4.80 -7.06
C ARG A 91 -2.93 4.58 -5.98
N ILE A 92 -2.56 4.08 -4.80
CA ILE A 92 -3.52 3.80 -3.72
C ILE A 92 -4.18 5.11 -3.26
N TYR A 93 -3.39 6.09 -2.82
CA TYR A 93 -3.93 7.37 -2.36
C TYR A 93 -4.45 8.27 -3.50
N GLN A 94 -4.16 7.95 -4.76
CA GLN A 94 -4.68 8.69 -5.92
C GLN A 94 -6.09 8.24 -6.32
N PHE A 95 -6.39 6.94 -6.17
CA PHE A 95 -7.60 6.35 -6.76
C PHE A 95 -8.53 5.68 -5.75
N TYR A 96 -8.06 5.38 -4.54
CA TYR A 96 -8.85 4.64 -3.55
C TYR A 96 -9.07 5.50 -2.32
N THR A 97 -10.28 6.03 -2.16
CA THR A 97 -10.80 6.67 -0.95
C THR A 97 -12.33 6.73 -1.10
N PRO A 98 -13.11 6.06 -0.23
CA PRO A 98 -12.71 5.30 0.98
C PRO A 98 -12.07 3.94 0.68
N TRP A 99 -11.46 3.30 1.69
CA TRP A 99 -10.94 1.93 1.59
C TRP A 99 -11.93 0.95 2.22
N ASN A 100 -12.57 0.13 1.39
CA ASN A 100 -13.63 -0.79 1.78
C ASN A 100 -13.45 -2.15 1.04
N PRO A 101 -14.28 -3.17 1.33
CA PRO A 101 -14.16 -4.48 0.70
C PRO A 101 -14.26 -4.46 -0.83
N ASP A 102 -15.11 -3.59 -1.40
CA ASP A 102 -15.29 -3.48 -2.84
C ASP A 102 -14.04 -2.90 -3.52
N GLU A 103 -13.46 -1.85 -2.94
CA GLU A 103 -12.23 -1.25 -3.45
C GLU A 103 -11.02 -2.19 -3.35
N LEU A 104 -10.93 -2.95 -2.27
CA LEU A 104 -9.91 -4.00 -2.13
C LEU A 104 -10.07 -5.08 -3.20
N LYS A 105 -11.30 -5.51 -3.48
CA LYS A 105 -11.60 -6.49 -4.53
C LYS A 105 -11.28 -5.93 -5.92
N ASN A 106 -11.64 -4.68 -6.20
CA ASN A 106 -11.33 -4.00 -7.45
C ASN A 106 -9.81 -3.95 -7.68
N ARG A 107 -9.07 -3.50 -6.67
CA ARG A 107 -7.61 -3.49 -6.71
C ARG A 107 -7.02 -4.88 -6.92
N GLN A 108 -7.55 -5.91 -6.26
CA GLN A 108 -7.09 -7.28 -6.46
C GLN A 108 -7.27 -7.73 -7.92
N ASN A 109 -8.43 -7.47 -8.52
CA ASN A 109 -8.69 -7.81 -9.92
C ASN A 109 -7.75 -7.06 -10.87
N GLU A 110 -7.49 -5.77 -10.63
CA GLU A 110 -6.52 -5.01 -11.42
C GLU A 110 -5.11 -5.59 -11.32
N MET A 111 -4.68 -5.99 -10.13
CA MET A 111 -3.36 -6.59 -9.93
C MET A 111 -3.24 -7.94 -10.62
N ILE A 112 -4.26 -8.81 -10.51
CA ILE A 112 -4.30 -10.10 -11.20
C ILE A 112 -4.25 -9.90 -12.72
N LYS A 113 -5.02 -8.96 -13.25
CA LYS A 113 -5.01 -8.63 -14.68
C LYS A 113 -3.61 -8.22 -15.14
N LYS A 114 -2.94 -7.32 -14.43
CA LYS A 114 -1.56 -6.90 -14.74
C LYS A 114 -0.55 -8.04 -14.66
N ILE A 115 -0.71 -8.94 -13.69
CA ILE A 115 0.15 -10.13 -13.56
C ILE A 115 -0.04 -11.04 -14.78
N ASN A 116 -1.29 -11.32 -15.17
CA ASN A 116 -1.59 -12.17 -16.32
C ASN A 116 -1.06 -11.56 -17.63
N GLU A 117 -1.22 -10.24 -17.82
CA GLU A 117 -0.68 -9.51 -18.98
C GLU A 117 0.86 -9.54 -19.07
N LYS A 118 1.56 -9.80 -17.96
CA LYS A 118 3.02 -9.82 -17.90
C LYS A 118 3.64 -11.20 -17.90
N LEU A 119 2.88 -12.22 -17.50
CA LEU A 119 3.40 -13.56 -17.30
C LEU A 119 3.05 -14.54 -18.42
N ASP A 120 2.42 -14.12 -19.52
CA ASP A 120 2.04 -14.97 -20.66
C ASP A 120 1.47 -16.33 -20.23
N ILE A 121 0.66 -16.34 -19.16
CA ILE A 121 0.17 -17.61 -18.57
C ILE A 121 -1.03 -18.17 -19.35
N PHE A 122 -1.45 -17.52 -20.44
CA PHE A 122 -2.41 -18.03 -21.43
C PHE A 122 -2.15 -17.40 -22.80
#